data_AF-A0A3B9AFV9-F1
#
_entry.id   AF-A0A3B9AFV9-F1
#
_cell.length_a   1.000
_cell.length_b   1.000
_cell.length_c   1.000
_cell.angle_alpha   90.00
_cell.angle_beta   90.00
_cell.angle_gamma   90.00
#
_symmetry.space_group_name_H-M   'P 1'
#
loop_
_entity.id
_entity.type
_entity.pdbx_description
1 polymer ?
#
loop_
_entity_poly.entity_id
_entity_poly.type
_entity_poly.pdbx_seq_one_letter_code
_entity_poly.pdbx_strand_id
1 'polypeptide(L)'
;MVILAWTIERMSIIWEEDGPREVLIQGSGSLLVSIAAYQAMTNSLVEHLTFNFPELLLGVLGVILLLGQYTGFRLLEFYRFRHLDQD
;
A
#
# COMPACT_ATOMS: atom_id res chain seq x y z
N MET A 1 0.34 20.70 -8.18
CA MET A 1 0.08 20.27 -9.57
C MET A 1 1.03 19.16 -10.05
N VAL A 2 2.04 18.71 -9.28
CA VAL A 2 2.96 17.65 -9.71
C VAL A 2 2.38 16.24 -9.51
N ILE A 3 1.77 15.96 -8.35
CA ILE A 3 1.21 14.64 -8.03
C ILE A 3 0.11 14.25 -9.02
N LEU A 4 -0.84 15.15 -9.28
CA LEU A 4 -1.93 14.89 -10.23
C LEU A 4 -1.41 14.70 -11.66
N ALA A 5 -0.45 15.52 -12.10
CA ALA A 5 0.14 15.40 -13.42
C ALA A 5 0.82 14.03 -13.59
N TRP A 6 1.61 13.61 -12.60
CA TRP A 6 2.26 12.29 -12.60
C TRP A 6 1.26 11.13 -12.58
N THR A 7 0.17 11.26 -11.80
CA THR A 7 -0.90 10.24 -11.79
C THR A 7 -1.58 10.15 -13.16
N ILE A 8 -1.87 11.28 -13.82
CA ILE A 8 -2.49 11.31 -15.16
C ILE A 8 -1.53 10.74 -16.21
N GLU A 9 -0.26 11.12 -16.17
CA GLU A 9 0.77 10.61 -17.07
C GLU A 9 0.86 9.09 -17.00
N ARG A 10 0.96 8.52 -15.79
CA ARG A 10 1.04 7.07 -15.63
C ARG A 10 -0.24 6.35 -16.08
N MET A 11 -1.41 6.92 -15.80
CA MET A 11 -2.67 6.32 -16.26
C MET A 11 -2.84 6.41 -17.78
N SER A 12 -2.32 7.47 -18.40
CA SER A 12 -2.32 7.66 -19.85
C SER A 12 -1.40 6.67 -20.55
N ILE A 13 -0.21 6.41 -20.00
CA ILE A 13 0.73 5.41 -20.55
C ILE A 13 0.10 4.01 -20.52
N ILE A 14 -0.50 3.61 -19.39
CA ILE A 14 -1.16 2.29 -19.27
C ILE A 14 -2.33 2.16 -20.25
N TRP A 15 -3.04 3.26 -20.52
CA TRP A 15 -4.11 3.28 -21.52
C TRP A 15 -3.59 3.01 -22.93
N GLU A 16 -2.42 3.56 -23.27
CA GLU A 16 -1.81 3.45 -24.59
C GLU A 16 -1.11 2.09 -24.80
N GLU A 17 -0.46 1.55 -23.75
CA GLU A 17 0.32 0.30 -23.81
C GLU A 17 -0.54 -0.97 -23.67
N ASP A 18 -1.40 -1.04 -22.64
CA ASP A 18 -2.18 -2.23 -22.29
C ASP A 18 -3.65 -2.14 -22.74
N GLY A 19 -4.05 -0.98 -23.25
CA GLY A 19 -5.39 -0.70 -23.76
C GLY A 19 -6.42 -0.33 -22.67
N PRO A 20 -7.64 0.03 -23.09
CA PRO A 20 -8.66 0.62 -22.21
C PRO A 20 -9.19 -0.35 -21.14
N ARG A 21 -9.10 -1.66 -21.40
CA ARG A 21 -9.61 -2.70 -20.49
C ARG A 21 -8.74 -2.83 -19.23
N GLU A 22 -7.42 -2.74 -19.38
CA GLU A 22 -6.49 -2.89 -18.26
C GLU A 22 -6.59 -1.70 -17.29
N VAL A 23 -6.71 -0.47 -17.84
CA VAL A 23 -6.93 0.74 -17.03
C VAL A 23 -8.24 0.67 -16.26
N LEU A 24 -9.32 0.17 -16.88
CA LEU A 24 -10.60 -0.04 -16.21
C LEU A 24 -10.49 -1.05 -15.08
N ILE A 25 -9.74 -2.13 -15.25
CA ILE A 25 -9.52 -3.15 -14.21
C ILE A 25 -8.68 -2.57 -13.06
N GLN A 26 -7.59 -1.86 -13.33
CA GLN A 26 -6.77 -1.26 -12.28
C GLN A 26 -7.51 -0.14 -11.52
N GLY A 27 -8.23 0.73 -12.23
CA GLY A 27 -9.04 1.79 -11.63
C GLY A 27 -10.19 1.22 -10.78
N SER A 28 -10.94 0.25 -11.33
CA SER A 28 -12.05 -0.38 -10.60
C SER A 28 -11.58 -1.25 -9.44
N GLY A 29 -10.47 -1.98 -9.59
CA GLY A 29 -9.85 -2.76 -8.52
C GLY A 29 -9.47 -1.88 -7.32
N SER A 30 -8.86 -0.73 -7.59
CA SER A 30 -8.51 0.25 -6.55
C SER A 30 -9.75 0.82 -5.86
N LEU A 31 -10.80 1.12 -6.62
CA LEU A 31 -12.06 1.64 -6.09
C LEU A 31 -12.76 0.59 -5.19
N LEU A 32 -12.85 -0.67 -5.65
CA LEU A 32 -13.46 -1.76 -4.90
C LEU A 32 -12.72 -2.03 -3.59
N VAL A 33 -11.39 -2.08 -3.63
CA VAL A 33 -10.57 -2.24 -2.42
C VAL A 33 -10.77 -1.05 -1.47
N SER A 34 -10.83 0.18 -1.99
CA SER A 34 -11.04 1.38 -1.17
C SER A 34 -12.40 1.36 -0.46
N ILE A 35 -13.46 0.94 -1.14
CA ILE A 35 -14.81 0.81 -0.54
C ILE A 35 -14.81 -0.27 0.54
N ALA A 36 -14.21 -1.43 0.28
CA ALA A 36 -14.12 -2.51 1.26
C ALA A 36 -13.29 -2.10 2.49
N ALA A 37 -12.17 -1.41 2.28
CA ALA A 37 -11.32 -0.88 3.36
C ALA A 37 -12.05 0.18 4.17
N TYR A 38 -12.77 1.10 3.51
CA TYR A 38 -13.60 2.09 4.19
C TYR A 38 -14.64 1.40 5.07
N GLN A 39 -15.36 0.41 4.53
CA GLN A 39 -16.37 -0.29 5.29
C GLN A 39 -15.80 -1.04 6.51
N ALA A 40 -14.59 -1.60 6.38
CA ALA A 40 -13.87 -2.23 7.47
C ALA A 40 -13.43 -1.20 8.54
N MET A 41 -13.01 0.01 8.14
CA MET A 41 -12.60 1.08 9.06
C MET A 41 -13.78 1.74 9.77
N THR A 42 -14.95 1.85 9.13
CA THR A 42 -16.16 2.46 9.73
C THR A 42 -16.81 1.60 10.83
N ASN A 43 -16.31 0.38 11.06
CA ASN A 43 -16.80 -0.43 12.17
C ASN A 43 -16.39 0.21 13.51
N SER A 44 -17.36 0.49 14.39
CA SER A 44 -17.14 1.13 15.70
C SER A 44 -16.10 0.41 16.57
N LEU A 45 -15.84 -0.88 16.31
CA LEU A 45 -14.75 -1.63 16.93
C LEU A 45 -13.36 -1.07 16.56
N VAL A 46 -13.11 -0.77 15.29
CA VAL A 46 -11.80 -0.27 14.82
C VAL A 46 -11.56 1.16 15.30
N GLU A 47 -12.59 2.00 15.29
CA GLU A 47 -12.53 3.37 15.82
C GLU A 47 -12.23 3.35 17.33
N HIS A 48 -12.94 2.52 18.10
CA HIS A 48 -12.75 2.43 19.55
C HIS A 48 -11.39 1.81 19.94
N LEU A 49 -10.94 0.78 19.22
CA LEU A 49 -9.63 0.13 19.44
C LEU A 49 -8.47 1.06 19.08
N THR A 50 -8.56 1.80 17.97
CA THR A 50 -7.50 2.72 17.52
C THR A 50 -7.37 3.93 18.45
N PHE A 51 -8.49 4.43 18.99
CA PHE A 51 -8.47 5.55 19.94
C PHE A 51 -8.00 5.15 21.35
N ASN A 52 -8.37 3.95 21.84
CA ASN A 52 -7.94 3.49 23.17
C ASN A 52 -6.52 2.91 23.18
N PHE A 53 -6.13 2.19 22.13
CA PHE A 53 -4.86 1.46 22.06
C PHE A 53 -4.09 1.80 20.78
N PRO A 54 -3.42 2.95 20.73
CA PRO A 54 -2.56 3.32 19.59
C PRO A 54 -1.42 2.32 19.36
N GLU A 55 -1.07 1.48 20.35
CA GLU A 55 -0.10 0.38 20.19
C GLU A 55 -0.53 -0.65 19.13
N LEU A 56 -1.84 -0.84 18.90
CA LEU A 56 -2.35 -1.70 17.83
C LEU A 56 -1.96 -1.18 16.44
N LEU A 57 -1.79 0.13 16.26
CA LEU A 57 -1.30 0.71 15.01
C LEU A 57 0.14 0.27 14.73
N LEU A 58 0.98 0.08 15.75
CA LEU A 58 2.33 -0.47 15.59
C LEU A 58 2.28 -1.95 15.16
N GLY A 59 1.31 -2.71 15.69
CA GLY A 59 1.06 -4.09 15.24
C GLY A 59 0.61 -4.16 13.78
N VAL A 60 -0.35 -3.31 13.39
CA VAL A 60 -0.80 -3.19 12.00
C VAL A 60 0.34 -2.73 11.09
N LEU A 61 1.16 -1.77 11.51
CA LEU A 61 2.36 -1.35 10.79
C LEU A 61 3.32 -2.53 10.59
N GLY A 62 3.55 -3.36 11.61
CA GLY A 62 4.34 -4.58 11.50
C GLY A 62 3.77 -5.57 10.48
N VAL A 63 2.44 -5.77 10.46
CA VAL A 63 1.77 -6.62 9.47
C VAL A 63 1.91 -6.05 8.05
N ILE A 64 1.75 -4.74 7.87
CA ILE A 64 1.91 -4.08 6.57
C ILE A 64 3.37 -4.21 6.07
N LEU A 65 4.36 -4.09 6.98
CA LEU A 65 5.77 -4.32 6.66
C LEU A 65 6.03 -5.78 6.25
N LEU A 66 5.43 -6.75 6.93
CA LEU A 66 5.53 -8.18 6.58
C LEU A 66 4.88 -8.50 5.23
N LEU A 67 3.76 -7.85 4.90
CA LEU A 67 3.11 -7.97 3.59
C LEU A 67 3.91 -7.34 2.44
N GLY A 68 5.01 -6.64 2.73
CA GLY A 68 5.93 -6.11 1.72
C GLY A 68 5.39 -4.91 0.93
N GLN A 69 4.30 -4.27 1.41
CA GLN A 69 3.68 -3.09 0.78
C GLN A 69 4.46 -1.78 1.02
N TYR A 70 5.46 -1.79 1.91
CA TYR A 70 6.39 -0.66 2.06
C TYR A 70 7.65 -0.91 1.23
N THR A 71 7.68 -0.29 0.06
CA THR A 71 8.88 -0.09 -0.77
C THR A 71 9.98 0.55 0.08
N GLY A 72 10.95 -0.26 0.53
CA GLY A 72 12.23 0.23 1.08
C GLY A 72 12.61 -0.25 2.48
N PHE A 73 11.69 -0.79 3.28
CA PHE A 73 12.04 -1.44 4.55
C PHE A 73 11.91 -2.95 4.44
N ARG A 74 12.76 -3.56 3.60
CA ARG A 74 13.15 -4.95 3.84
C ARG A 74 13.93 -4.97 5.16
N LEU A 75 13.24 -5.19 6.28
CA LEU A 75 13.89 -5.65 7.52
C LEU A 75 14.76 -6.90 7.24
N LEU A 76 14.46 -7.63 6.17
CA LEU A 76 15.23 -8.75 5.62
C LEU A 76 16.47 -8.34 4.79
N GLU A 77 16.61 -7.10 4.32
CA GLU A 77 17.84 -6.65 3.65
C GLU A 77 18.96 -6.39 4.65
N PHE A 78 18.64 -5.98 5.88
CA PHE A 78 19.63 -5.91 6.95
C PHE A 78 20.25 -7.28 7.27
N TYR A 79 19.53 -8.37 7.05
CA TYR A 79 20.06 -9.73 7.20
C TYR A 79 20.92 -10.16 6.00
N ARG A 80 20.51 -9.78 4.78
CA ARG A 80 21.26 -10.09 3.56
C ARG A 80 22.56 -9.28 3.44
N PHE A 81 22.61 -8.04 3.93
CA PHE A 81 23.81 -7.19 3.88
C PHE A 81 24.81 -7.41 5.02
N ARG A 82 24.48 -8.15 6.09
CA ARG A 82 25.48 -8.55 7.10
C ARG A 82 26.49 -9.59 6.57
N HIS A 83 26.20 -10.23 5.44
CA HIS A 83 27.07 -11.25 4.84
C HIS A 83 28.07 -10.68 3.82
N LEU A 84 28.13 -9.36 3.64
CA LEU A 84 29.05 -8.69 2.70
C LEU A 84 30.12 -7.83 3.40
N ASP A 85 30.21 -7.88 4.73
CA ASP A 85 31.25 -7.21 5.52
C ASP A 85 32.26 -8.24 6.09
N GLN A 86 32.56 -9.25 5.27
CA GLN A 86 33.56 -10.27 5.56
C GLN A 86 34.35 -10.59 4.29
N ASP A 87 34.95 -9.55 3.70
CA ASP A 87 36.12 -9.63 2.81
C ASP A 87 37.17 -8.61 3.28
#